data_AF-A0A1J3IZE8-F1
#
_entry.id   AF-A0A1J3IZE8-F1
#
_cell.length_a   1.000
_cell.length_b   1.000
_cell.length_c   1.000
_cell.angle_alpha   90.00
_cell.angle_beta   90.00
_cell.angle_gamma   90.00
#
_symmetry.space_group_name_H-M   'P 1'
#
loop_
_entity.id
_entity.type
_entity.pdbx_description
1 polymer ?
#
loop_
_entity_poly.entity_id
_entity_poly.type
_entity_poly.pdbx_seq_one_letter_code
_entity_poly.pdbx_strand_id
1 'polypeptide(L)'
;RWACDKCMYCVDMWLLYFKFALETYSDAKLIRKSFALAFGYVGVDSELRRLYLEYEMKLMKLDNNDPIYGGNFSKAAAKLDNIEAQELTEKRRLEAKITKFHYSPGPTTLEDLVNWHQLLDFVEKIENVTVAEVSRKYEKCLVACANYPEFWIRYILDMKTRGSMDIVEMTLARATQVFVKNQPEIHLFAARLK
;
A
#
# COMPACT_ATOMS: atom_id res chain seq x y z
N ARG A 1 7.00 16.31 6.14
CA ARG A 1 5.95 16.09 5.11
C ARG A 1 6.51 15.49 3.82
N TRP A 2 7.62 16.01 3.28
CA TRP A 2 8.17 15.62 1.97
C TRP A 2 8.47 14.12 1.74
N ALA A 3 8.91 13.39 2.77
CA ALA A 3 9.22 11.97 2.65
C ALA A 3 7.98 11.06 2.56
N CYS A 4 6.88 11.45 3.22
CA CYS A 4 5.63 10.69 3.17
C CYS A 4 4.95 10.84 1.80
N ASP A 5 4.95 12.04 1.20
CA ASP A 5 4.28 12.29 -0.10
C ASP A 5 4.85 11.46 -1.26
N LYS A 6 6.13 11.06 -1.18
CA LYS A 6 6.78 10.24 -2.21
C LYS A 6 6.66 8.73 -1.97
N CYS A 7 6.35 8.32 -0.75
CA CYS A 7 6.27 6.92 -0.34
C CYS A 7 5.00 6.66 0.51
N MET A 8 3.87 7.26 0.15
CA MET A 8 2.63 7.24 0.94
C MET A 8 2.10 5.83 1.20
N TYR A 9 2.46 4.87 0.36
CA TYR A 9 2.03 3.47 0.46
C TYR A 9 3.04 2.57 1.18
N CYS A 10 4.19 3.11 1.61
CA CYS A 10 5.21 2.36 2.33
C CYS A 10 4.94 2.38 3.84
N VAL A 11 4.61 1.22 4.41
CA VAL A 11 4.38 1.07 5.85
C VAL A 11 5.61 1.50 6.66
N ASP A 12 6.83 1.15 6.21
CA ASP A 12 8.07 1.53 6.92
C ASP A 12 8.26 3.02 7.04
N MET A 13 7.96 3.77 5.97
CA MET A 13 8.10 5.22 5.99
C MET A 13 7.13 5.85 6.98
N TRP A 14 5.92 5.29 7.10
CA TRP A 14 4.98 5.70 8.15
C TRP A 14 5.46 5.32 9.54
N LEU A 15 5.95 4.09 9.74
CA LEU A 15 6.49 3.66 11.03
C LEU A 15 7.67 4.52 11.49
N LEU A 16 8.61 4.82 10.59
CA LEU A 16 9.72 5.74 10.84
C LEU A 16 9.23 7.14 11.16
N TYR A 17 8.27 7.66 10.37
CA TYR A 17 7.65 8.95 10.64
C TYR A 17 7.00 8.98 12.02
N PHE A 18 6.24 7.96 12.40
CA PHE A 18 5.56 7.93 13.70
C PHE A 18 6.52 7.74 14.86
N LYS A 19 7.56 6.92 14.74
CA LYS A 19 8.62 6.83 15.75
C LYS A 19 9.21 8.21 16.06
N PHE A 20 9.54 8.99 15.03
CA PHE A 20 10.00 10.38 15.20
C PHE A 20 8.90 11.33 15.71
N ALA A 21 7.70 11.25 15.13
CA ALA A 21 6.60 12.17 15.39
C ALA A 21 6.08 12.05 16.84
N LEU A 22 6.05 10.83 17.39
CA LEU A 22 5.61 10.56 18.75
C LEU A 22 6.60 11.08 19.81
N GLU A 23 7.87 11.22 19.46
CA GLU A 23 8.90 11.81 20.32
C GLU A 23 8.95 13.33 20.21
N THR A 24 8.62 13.87 19.03
CA THR A 24 8.83 15.29 18.70
C THR A 24 7.57 16.14 18.86
N TYR A 25 6.40 15.62 18.49
CA TYR A 25 5.17 16.39 18.51
C TYR A 25 4.35 16.09 19.77
N SER A 26 3.87 17.16 20.43
CA SER A 26 2.99 17.08 21.59
C SER A 26 1.49 17.20 21.24
N ASP A 27 1.16 17.57 20.00
CA ASP A 27 -0.23 17.74 19.55
C ASP A 27 -0.86 16.38 19.17
N ALA A 28 -1.66 15.84 20.10
CA ALA A 28 -2.36 14.58 19.89
C ALA A 28 -3.36 14.61 18.73
N LYS A 29 -3.97 15.76 18.40
CA LYS A 29 -4.91 15.88 17.29
C LYS A 29 -4.19 15.73 15.95
N LEU A 30 -3.00 16.31 15.84
CA LEU A 30 -2.14 16.17 14.67
C LEU A 30 -1.67 14.72 14.46
N ILE A 31 -1.26 14.05 15.54
CA ILE A 31 -0.84 12.65 15.50
C ILE A 31 -1.99 11.74 15.04
N ARG A 32 -3.18 11.86 15.62
CA ARG A 32 -4.36 11.06 15.21
C ARG A 32 -4.75 11.27 13.75
N LYS A 33 -4.77 12.52 13.29
CA LYS A 33 -5.03 12.83 11.87
C LYS A 33 -3.98 12.21 10.95
N SER A 34 -2.73 12.20 11.38
CA SER A 34 -1.64 11.59 10.61
C SER A 34 -1.79 10.06 10.55
N PHE A 35 -2.15 9.40 11.66
CA PHE A 35 -2.44 7.96 11.66
C PHE A 35 -3.63 7.61 10.77
N ALA A 36 -4.73 8.38 10.84
CA ALA A 36 -5.88 8.18 9.95
C ALA A 36 -5.49 8.32 8.46
N LEU A 37 -4.64 9.30 8.13
CA LEU A 37 -4.10 9.47 6.79
C LEU A 37 -3.26 8.25 6.36
N ALA A 38 -2.37 7.78 7.24
CA ALA A 38 -1.54 6.61 6.99
C ALA A 38 -2.38 5.36 6.73
N PHE A 39 -3.38 5.07 7.58
CA PHE A 39 -4.30 3.95 7.37
C PHE A 39 -5.11 4.06 6.06
N GLY A 40 -5.44 5.28 5.64
CA GLY A 40 -6.06 5.52 4.33
C GLY A 40 -5.20 5.03 3.17
N TYR A 41 -3.88 5.29 3.23
CA TYR A 41 -2.94 4.89 2.18
C TYR A 41 -2.49 3.42 2.29
N VAL A 42 -2.06 2.96 3.48
CA VAL A 42 -1.46 1.62 3.63
C VAL A 42 -2.46 0.51 3.97
N GLY A 43 -3.69 0.87 4.33
CA GLY A 43 -4.68 -0.02 4.93
C GLY A 43 -4.40 -0.27 6.42
N VAL A 44 -5.21 -1.13 7.07
CA VAL A 44 -5.05 -1.48 8.50
C VAL A 44 -3.87 -2.43 8.68
N ASP A 45 -2.66 -1.90 8.57
CA ASP A 45 -1.42 -2.62 8.83
C ASP A 45 -1.28 -2.97 10.32
N SER A 46 -0.85 -4.20 10.61
CA SER A 46 -0.78 -4.74 11.97
C SER A 46 0.22 -4.01 12.86
N GLU A 47 1.37 -3.62 12.31
CA GLU A 47 2.45 -2.97 13.07
C GLU A 47 2.11 -1.50 13.31
N LEU A 48 1.61 -0.81 12.28
CA LEU A 48 1.14 0.57 12.41
C LEU A 48 -0.04 0.67 13.39
N ARG A 49 -0.95 -0.31 13.35
CA ARG A 49 -2.05 -0.45 14.32
C ARG A 49 -1.53 -0.62 15.74
N ARG A 50 -0.54 -1.48 15.95
CA ARG A 50 0.09 -1.68 17.26
C ARG A 50 0.71 -0.39 17.78
N LEU A 51 1.48 0.32 16.96
CA LEU A 51 2.11 1.58 17.35
C LEU A 51 1.08 2.65 17.75
N TYR A 52 -0.02 2.75 17.00
CA TYR A 52 -1.10 3.68 17.34
C TYR A 52 -1.78 3.30 18.67
N LEU A 53 -2.00 2.01 18.93
CA LEU A 53 -2.57 1.53 20.20
C LEU A 53 -1.68 1.85 21.39
N GLU A 54 -0.38 1.56 21.29
CA GLU A 54 0.58 1.86 22.35
C GLU A 54 0.60 3.36 22.68
N TYR A 55 0.47 4.22 21.66
CA TYR A 55 0.35 5.66 21.83
C TYR A 55 -0.94 6.09 22.54
N GLU A 56 -2.12 5.63 22.10
CA GLU A 56 -3.40 5.99 22.73
C GLU A 56 -3.53 5.45 24.16
N MET A 57 -2.98 4.27 24.43
CA MET A 57 -2.85 3.71 25.78
C MET A 57 -2.00 4.62 26.68
N LYS A 58 -0.87 5.13 26.18
CA LYS A 58 0.01 6.07 26.92
C LYS A 58 -0.71 7.38 27.25
N LEU A 59 -1.65 7.81 26.41
CA LEU A 59 -2.46 9.01 26.66
C LEU A 59 -3.63 8.78 27.62
N MET A 60 -3.89 7.54 28.06
CA MET A 60 -5.07 7.13 28.85
C MET A 60 -6.40 7.60 28.23
N LYS A 61 -6.44 7.76 26.90
CA LYS A 61 -7.59 8.24 26.12
C LYS A 61 -8.07 7.18 25.13
N LEU A 62 -8.32 5.96 25.62
CA LEU A 62 -9.09 4.98 24.85
C LEU A 62 -10.54 5.47 24.80
N ASP A 63 -10.87 6.24 23.77
CA ASP A 63 -12.26 6.58 23.47
C ASP A 63 -12.91 5.37 22.78
N ASN A 64 -13.91 4.79 23.43
CA ASN A 64 -14.71 3.69 22.88
C ASN A 64 -15.52 4.10 21.63
N ASN A 65 -15.49 5.39 21.24
CA ASN A 65 -16.09 5.96 20.04
C ASN A 65 -15.05 6.53 19.04
N ASP A 66 -13.75 6.29 19.20
CA ASP A 66 -12.72 6.71 18.24
C ASP A 66 -13.07 6.16 16.83
N PRO A 67 -13.17 6.95 15.75
CA PRO A 67 -13.48 6.43 14.41
C PRO A 67 -12.55 5.32 13.89
N ILE A 68 -11.38 5.12 14.51
CA ILE A 68 -10.45 4.01 14.25
C ILE A 68 -10.78 2.76 15.11
N TYR A 69 -11.39 2.92 16.31
CA TYR A 69 -11.63 1.84 17.28
C TYR A 69 -13.06 1.76 17.88
N GLY A 70 -13.98 2.60 17.47
CA GLY A 70 -15.20 2.93 18.20
C GLY A 70 -16.47 2.55 17.47
N GLY A 71 -17.28 1.73 18.14
CA GLY A 71 -18.69 1.44 17.86
C GLY A 71 -19.06 0.74 16.55
N ASN A 72 -18.23 0.80 15.51
CA ASN A 72 -18.55 0.28 14.17
C ASN A 72 -17.54 -0.76 13.67
N PHE A 73 -16.84 -1.44 14.58
CA PHE A 73 -16.13 -2.67 14.24
C PHE A 73 -17.09 -3.65 13.56
N SER A 74 -18.32 -3.78 14.04
CA SER A 74 -19.26 -4.74 13.47
C SER A 74 -19.95 -4.27 12.21
N LYS A 75 -20.25 -2.98 11.98
CA LYS A 75 -21.08 -2.60 10.81
C LYS A 75 -20.30 -2.34 9.53
N ALA A 76 -19.08 -1.83 9.63
CA ALA A 76 -18.20 -1.66 8.47
C ALA A 76 -17.43 -2.95 8.17
N ALA A 77 -16.94 -3.67 9.20
CA ALA A 77 -16.34 -4.99 9.01
C ALA A 77 -17.40 -6.05 8.67
N ALA A 78 -18.59 -6.12 9.30
CA ALA A 78 -19.59 -7.14 8.88
C ALA A 78 -20.23 -6.88 7.50
N LYS A 79 -20.09 -5.66 6.94
CA LYS A 79 -20.46 -5.39 5.54
C LYS A 79 -19.38 -5.88 4.56
N LEU A 80 -18.16 -6.10 5.03
CA LEU A 80 -17.04 -6.74 4.32
C LEU A 80 -16.94 -8.25 4.62
N ASP A 81 -17.30 -8.71 5.82
CA ASP A 81 -17.09 -10.08 6.30
C ASP A 81 -17.94 -11.15 5.61
N ASN A 82 -19.04 -10.79 4.94
CA ASN A 82 -19.90 -11.78 4.27
C ASN A 82 -19.50 -12.10 2.83
N ILE A 83 -18.54 -11.37 2.25
CA ILE A 83 -17.97 -11.65 0.92
C ILE A 83 -16.53 -12.19 1.05
N GLU A 84 -15.82 -11.92 2.15
CA GLU A 84 -14.36 -12.08 2.24
C GLU A 84 -13.80 -13.38 2.85
N ALA A 85 -14.57 -14.29 3.48
CA ALA A 85 -13.96 -15.33 4.32
C ALA A 85 -13.05 -16.36 3.58
N GLN A 86 -13.33 -16.69 2.31
CA GLN A 86 -12.49 -17.61 1.52
C GLN A 86 -11.40 -16.88 0.73
N GLU A 87 -11.73 -15.74 0.11
CA GLU A 87 -10.79 -14.93 -0.68
C GLU A 87 -9.71 -14.27 0.18
N LEU A 88 -10.04 -13.88 1.42
CA LEU A 88 -9.10 -13.32 2.39
C LEU A 88 -8.10 -14.37 2.89
N THR A 89 -8.47 -15.65 2.89
CA THR A 89 -7.60 -16.74 3.37
C THR A 89 -6.51 -17.07 2.34
N GLU A 90 -6.85 -17.17 1.06
CA GLU A 90 -5.85 -17.39 0.01
C GLU A 90 -4.99 -16.15 -0.23
N LYS A 91 -5.57 -14.94 -0.17
CA LYS A 91 -4.82 -13.68 -0.17
C LYS A 91 -3.79 -13.63 0.96
N ARG A 92 -4.19 -13.96 2.19
CA ARG A 92 -3.27 -14.04 3.33
C ARG A 92 -2.19 -15.11 3.14
N ARG A 93 -2.52 -16.24 2.49
CA ARG A 93 -1.55 -17.29 2.18
C ARG A 93 -0.51 -16.83 1.16
N LEU A 94 -0.94 -16.14 0.10
CA LEU A 94 -0.05 -15.58 -0.91
C LEU A 94 0.81 -14.46 -0.33
N GLU A 95 0.22 -13.59 0.49
CA GLU A 95 0.95 -12.57 1.24
C GLU A 95 1.98 -13.20 2.18
N ALA A 96 1.65 -14.27 2.91
CA ALA A 96 2.59 -14.94 3.81
C ALA A 96 3.82 -15.55 3.11
N LYS A 97 3.75 -15.82 1.80
CA LYS A 97 4.89 -16.31 1.00
C LYS A 97 5.83 -15.21 0.56
N ILE A 98 5.39 -13.96 0.54
CA ILE A 98 6.23 -12.82 0.17
C ILE A 98 7.08 -12.50 1.38
N THR A 99 8.37 -12.83 1.31
CA THR A 99 9.29 -12.58 2.43
C THR A 99 9.72 -11.12 2.52
N LYS A 100 9.54 -10.36 1.42
CA LYS A 100 10.04 -9.01 1.25
C LYS A 100 8.91 -7.99 1.08
N PHE A 101 8.19 -7.73 2.17
CA PHE A 101 7.19 -6.65 2.25
C PHE A 101 7.79 -5.25 2.37
N HIS A 102 9.07 -5.19 2.74
CA HIS A 102 9.80 -4.00 3.09
C HIS A 102 10.99 -3.82 2.15
N TYR A 103 11.42 -2.59 1.93
CA TYR A 103 12.62 -2.34 1.14
C TYR A 103 13.82 -3.02 1.81
N SER A 104 14.49 -3.94 1.11
CA SER A 104 15.76 -4.51 1.58
C SER A 104 16.83 -4.39 0.48
N PRO A 105 18.06 -3.99 0.83
CA PRO A 105 19.17 -3.94 -0.12
C PRO A 105 19.43 -5.34 -0.69
N GLY A 106 19.45 -5.46 -2.03
CA GLY A 106 19.69 -6.71 -2.75
C GLY A 106 18.56 -7.07 -3.73
N PRO A 107 18.85 -7.84 -4.79
CA PRO A 107 17.85 -8.24 -5.77
C PRO A 107 16.74 -9.04 -5.10
N THR A 108 15.50 -8.80 -5.50
CA THR A 108 14.35 -9.61 -5.08
C THR A 108 14.52 -11.01 -5.66
N THR A 109 14.27 -12.04 -4.85
CA THR A 109 14.47 -13.42 -5.30
C THR A 109 13.50 -13.76 -6.44
N LEU A 110 13.89 -14.66 -7.34
CA LEU A 110 12.98 -15.12 -8.41
C LEU A 110 11.67 -15.67 -7.84
N GLU A 111 11.72 -16.30 -6.66
CA GLU A 111 10.56 -16.83 -5.96
C GLU A 111 9.63 -15.70 -5.47
N ASP A 112 10.18 -14.64 -4.88
CA ASP A 112 9.39 -13.47 -4.47
C ASP A 112 8.76 -12.76 -5.69
N LEU A 113 9.46 -12.65 -6.83
CA LEU A 113 8.90 -12.07 -8.06
C LEU A 113 7.70 -12.87 -8.58
N VAL A 114 7.82 -14.21 -8.57
CA VAL A 114 6.73 -15.12 -8.93
C VAL A 114 5.57 -14.96 -7.96
N ASN A 115 5.84 -14.87 -6.65
CA ASN A 115 4.81 -14.67 -5.63
C ASN A 115 4.08 -13.32 -5.83
N TRP A 116 4.79 -12.26 -6.20
CA TRP A 116 4.18 -10.97 -6.52
C TRP A 116 3.27 -11.05 -7.75
N HIS A 117 3.70 -11.72 -8.82
CA HIS A 117 2.83 -11.92 -9.99
C HIS A 117 1.57 -12.72 -9.65
N GLN A 118 1.69 -13.79 -8.86
CA GLN A 118 0.54 -14.59 -8.42
C GLN A 118 -0.44 -13.76 -7.57
N LEU A 119 0.08 -12.90 -6.68
CA LEU A 119 -0.76 -12.02 -5.89
C LEU A 119 -1.48 -10.98 -6.75
N LEU A 120 -0.78 -10.39 -7.73
CA LEU A 120 -1.38 -9.41 -8.66
C LEU A 120 -2.41 -10.08 -9.58
N ASP A 121 -2.14 -11.29 -10.10
CA ASP A 121 -3.10 -12.08 -10.87
C ASP A 121 -4.38 -12.34 -10.08
N PHE A 122 -4.22 -12.66 -8.79
CA PHE A 122 -5.35 -12.87 -7.89
C PHE A 122 -6.15 -11.57 -7.70
N VAL A 123 -5.48 -10.47 -7.37
CA VAL A 123 -6.12 -9.17 -7.10
C VAL A 123 -6.85 -8.62 -8.33
N GLU A 124 -6.30 -8.79 -9.53
CA GLU A 124 -6.92 -8.33 -10.78
C GLU A 124 -8.21 -9.08 -11.10
N LYS A 125 -8.33 -10.35 -10.67
CA LYS A 125 -9.49 -11.22 -10.90
C LYS A 125 -10.61 -11.06 -9.87
N ILE A 126 -10.37 -10.33 -8.78
CA ILE A 126 -11.41 -10.06 -7.79
C ILE A 126 -12.47 -9.14 -8.41
N GLU A 127 -13.70 -9.63 -8.51
CA GLU A 127 -14.84 -8.83 -8.93
C GLU A 127 -15.19 -7.77 -7.86
N ASN A 128 -15.63 -6.58 -8.27
CA ASN A 128 -15.95 -5.44 -7.38
C ASN A 128 -14.79 -4.80 -6.61
N VAL A 129 -13.52 -5.08 -6.95
CA VAL A 129 -12.37 -4.38 -6.33
C VAL A 129 -12.27 -2.93 -6.81
N THR A 130 -12.10 -2.00 -5.88
CA THR A 130 -11.95 -0.57 -6.21
C THR A 130 -10.56 -0.27 -6.81
N VAL A 131 -10.47 0.77 -7.64
CA VAL A 131 -9.18 1.28 -8.17
C VAL A 131 -8.17 1.52 -7.05
N ALA A 132 -8.62 2.08 -5.92
CA ALA A 132 -7.78 2.37 -4.77
C ALA A 132 -7.20 1.09 -4.12
N GLU A 133 -7.95 0.00 -4.07
CA GLU A 133 -7.46 -1.27 -3.54
C GLU A 133 -6.41 -1.92 -4.42
N VAL A 134 -6.64 -1.92 -5.73
CA VAL A 134 -5.68 -2.46 -6.70
C VAL A 134 -4.41 -1.61 -6.71
N SER A 135 -4.55 -0.28 -6.74
CA SER A 135 -3.42 0.65 -6.65
C SER A 135 -2.60 0.40 -5.39
N ARG A 136 -3.23 0.21 -4.22
CA ARG A 136 -2.52 -0.11 -2.97
C ARG A 136 -1.70 -1.39 -3.06
N LYS A 137 -2.18 -2.41 -3.79
CA LYS A 137 -1.44 -3.67 -3.97
C LYS A 137 -0.25 -3.49 -4.90
N TYR A 138 -0.44 -2.78 -6.00
CA TYR A 138 0.65 -2.41 -6.89
C TYR A 138 1.73 -1.57 -6.22
N GLU A 139 1.33 -0.55 -5.46
CA GLU A 139 2.29 0.30 -4.76
C GLU A 139 3.10 -0.49 -3.72
N LYS A 140 2.47 -1.47 -3.03
CA LYS A 140 3.20 -2.40 -2.14
C LYS A 140 4.18 -3.28 -2.91
N CYS A 141 3.79 -3.82 -4.05
CA CYS A 141 4.68 -4.60 -4.93
C CYS A 141 5.89 -3.77 -5.36
N LEU A 142 5.67 -2.51 -5.76
CA LEU A 142 6.72 -1.61 -6.22
C LEU A 142 7.70 -1.20 -5.12
N VAL A 143 7.39 -1.38 -3.83
CA VAL A 143 8.39 -1.18 -2.75
C VAL A 143 9.56 -2.16 -2.90
N ALA A 144 9.28 -3.42 -3.26
CA ALA A 144 10.30 -4.46 -3.45
C ALA A 144 10.76 -4.58 -4.92
N CYS A 145 9.87 -4.27 -5.87
CA CYS A 145 10.06 -4.53 -7.29
C CYS A 145 10.29 -3.25 -8.13
N ALA A 146 10.66 -2.12 -7.52
CA ALA A 146 10.79 -0.84 -8.21
C ALA A 146 11.73 -0.85 -9.44
N ASN A 147 12.75 -1.71 -9.44
CA ASN A 147 13.76 -1.81 -10.50
C ASN A 147 13.34 -2.72 -11.68
N TYR A 148 12.15 -3.28 -11.64
CA TYR A 148 11.62 -4.25 -12.61
C TYR A 148 10.53 -3.59 -13.46
N PRO A 149 10.83 -3.19 -14.73
CA PRO A 149 9.89 -2.49 -15.60
C PRO A 149 8.56 -3.20 -15.81
N GLU A 150 8.54 -4.53 -15.78
CA GLU A 150 7.36 -5.37 -16.01
C GLU A 150 6.24 -5.08 -15.01
N PHE A 151 6.55 -4.82 -13.74
CA PHE A 151 5.54 -4.50 -12.73
C PHE A 151 4.95 -3.10 -12.94
N TRP A 152 5.76 -2.14 -13.38
CA TRP A 152 5.28 -0.81 -13.75
C TRP A 152 4.36 -0.85 -14.96
N ILE A 153 4.75 -1.59 -16.01
CA ILE A 153 3.95 -1.75 -17.22
C ILE A 153 2.61 -2.41 -16.90
N ARG A 154 2.63 -3.48 -16.10
CA ARG A 154 1.42 -4.20 -15.68
C ARG A 154 0.47 -3.30 -14.90
N TYR A 155 1.00 -2.51 -13.95
CA TYR A 155 0.22 -1.53 -13.19
C TYR A 155 -0.44 -0.49 -14.10
N ILE A 156 0.32 0.06 -15.04
CA ILE A 156 -0.20 1.07 -15.98
C ILE A 156 -1.30 0.48 -16.87
N LEU A 157 -1.14 -0.75 -17.35
CA LEU A 157 -2.14 -1.41 -18.17
C LEU A 157 -3.44 -1.67 -17.41
N ASP A 158 -3.37 -2.19 -16.19
CA ASP A 158 -4.56 -2.41 -15.35
C ASP A 158 -5.26 -1.09 -14.97
N MET A 159 -4.50 -0.04 -14.65
CA MET A 159 -5.11 1.27 -14.37
C MET A 159 -5.77 1.88 -15.62
N LYS A 160 -5.23 1.60 -16.82
CA LYS A 160 -5.82 2.02 -18.10
C LYS A 160 -7.12 1.27 -18.40
N THR A 161 -7.19 -0.04 -18.17
CA THR A 161 -8.44 -0.80 -18.36
C THR A 161 -9.55 -0.37 -17.40
N ARG A 162 -9.17 0.08 -16.20
CA ARG A 162 -10.08 0.65 -15.19
C ARG A 162 -10.43 2.13 -15.41
N GLY A 163 -9.90 2.78 -16.45
CA GLY A 163 -10.19 4.17 -16.80
C GLY A 163 -9.55 5.24 -15.90
N SER A 164 -8.56 4.88 -15.08
CA SER A 164 -7.91 5.79 -14.13
C SER A 164 -6.67 6.46 -14.73
N MET A 165 -6.90 7.36 -15.70
CA MET A 165 -5.84 8.02 -16.47
C MET A 165 -4.87 8.85 -15.62
N ASP A 166 -5.35 9.49 -14.55
CA ASP A 166 -4.48 10.26 -13.64
C ASP A 166 -3.40 9.36 -13.01
N ILE A 167 -3.79 8.14 -12.61
CA ILE A 167 -2.86 7.16 -12.02
C ILE A 167 -1.90 6.64 -13.09
N VAL A 168 -2.38 6.41 -14.31
CA VAL A 168 -1.55 6.01 -15.46
C VAL A 168 -0.44 7.04 -15.71
N GLU A 169 -0.78 8.32 -15.82
CA GLU A 169 0.19 9.39 -16.08
C GLU A 169 1.19 9.55 -14.95
N MET A 170 0.70 9.56 -13.70
CA MET A 170 1.56 9.64 -12.51
C MET A 170 2.54 8.46 -12.43
N THR A 171 2.04 7.25 -12.68
CA THR A 171 2.84 6.01 -12.61
C THR A 171 3.87 5.95 -13.72
N LEU A 172 3.49 6.31 -14.95
CA LEU A 172 4.40 6.37 -16.09
C LEU A 172 5.51 7.39 -15.87
N ALA A 173 5.19 8.57 -15.33
CA ALA A 173 6.18 9.58 -14.98
C ALA A 173 7.18 9.06 -13.92
N ARG A 174 6.68 8.40 -12.87
CA ARG A 174 7.55 7.78 -11.83
C ARG A 174 8.46 6.71 -12.41
N ALA A 175 7.93 5.82 -13.24
CA ALA A 175 8.69 4.74 -13.84
C ALA A 175 9.82 5.30 -14.74
N THR A 176 9.46 6.18 -15.68
CA THR A 176 10.38 6.69 -16.72
C THR A 176 11.39 7.72 -16.21
N GLN A 177 11.08 8.46 -15.14
CA GLN A 177 11.95 9.55 -14.66
C GLN A 177 12.74 9.22 -13.40
N VAL A 178 12.23 8.30 -12.56
CA VAL A 178 12.82 8.04 -11.23
C VAL A 178 13.43 6.65 -11.15
N PHE A 179 12.62 5.59 -11.32
CA PHE A 179 13.02 4.23 -10.93
C PHE A 179 13.71 3.45 -12.06
N VAL A 180 13.05 3.30 -13.21
CA VAL A 180 13.53 2.49 -14.35
C VAL A 180 13.94 3.35 -15.54
N LYS A 181 14.38 4.59 -15.26
CA LYS A 181 14.75 5.61 -16.27
C LYS A 181 15.83 5.21 -17.27
N ASN A 182 16.66 4.22 -16.94
CA ASN A 182 17.72 3.73 -17.83
C ASN A 182 17.30 2.47 -18.61
N GLN A 183 16.09 1.94 -18.37
CA GLN A 183 15.60 0.75 -19.05
C GLN A 183 14.89 1.15 -20.35
N PRO A 184 15.28 0.65 -21.53
CA PRO A 184 14.68 1.07 -22.79
C PRO A 184 13.22 0.62 -22.94
N GLU A 185 12.86 -0.51 -22.32
CA GLU A 185 11.54 -1.14 -22.43
C GLU A 185 10.41 -0.22 -21.95
N ILE A 186 10.59 0.46 -20.81
CA ILE A 186 9.57 1.38 -20.27
C ILE A 186 9.39 2.62 -21.15
N HIS A 187 10.45 3.10 -21.81
CA HIS A 187 10.37 4.24 -22.72
C HIS A 187 9.71 3.88 -24.04
N LEU A 188 10.00 2.69 -24.57
CA LEU A 188 9.30 2.15 -25.73
C LEU A 188 7.81 1.95 -25.43
N PHE A 189 7.49 1.43 -24.24
CA PHE A 189 6.11 1.32 -23.77
C PHE A 189 5.44 2.71 -23.66
N ALA A 190 6.10 3.67 -23.02
CA ALA A 190 5.60 5.04 -22.87
C ALA A 190 5.28 5.71 -24.22
N ALA A 191 6.13 5.49 -25.23
CA ALA A 191 5.93 6.01 -26.57
C ALA A 191 4.72 5.38 -27.29
N ARG A 192 4.45 4.09 -27.05
CA ARG A 192 3.29 3.37 -27.62
C ARG A 192 1.98 3.64 -26.89
N LEU A 193 2.04 4.09 -25.65
CA LEU A 193 0.87 4.34 -24.81
C LEU A 193 0.17 5.66 -25.18
N LYS A 194 0.92 6.61 -25.75
CA LYS A 194 0.47 7.92 -26.22
C LYS A 194 -0.32 7.85 -27.52
#